data_AF-A0A1V1NTD1-F1
#
_entry.id   AF-A0A1V1NTD1-F1
#
_cell.length_a   1.000
_cell.length_b   1.000
_cell.length_c   1.000
_cell.angle_alpha   90.00
_cell.angle_beta   90.00
_cell.angle_gamma   90.00
#
_symmetry.space_group_name_H-M   'P 1'
#
loop_
_entity.id
_entity.type
_entity.pdbx_description
1 polymer ?
#
loop_
_entity_poly.entity_id
_entity_poly.type
_entity_poly.pdbx_seq_one_letter_code
_entity_poly.pdbx_strand_id
1 'polypeptide(L)'
;TLLGVLGTRFGLIQAFKGVGAASDAMRQEVLAQGISMAMMTTAFGLIVAIPCIAGYYMLNNRGDFLIDQLEEKALGLYNTLTIMKREKGI
;
A
#
# COMPACT_ATOMS: atom_id res chain seq x y z
N THR A 1 -0.31 0.30 6.37
CA THR A 1 0.62 0.00 7.50
C THR A 1 0.61 1.06 8.58
N LEU A 2 0.73 2.36 8.27
CA LEU A 2 0.73 3.44 9.28
C LEU A 2 -0.50 3.43 10.21
N LEU A 3 -1.70 3.11 9.68
CA LEU A 3 -2.90 2.93 10.50
C LEU A 3 -2.78 1.78 11.52
N GLY A 4 -2.12 0.68 11.16
CA GLY A 4 -1.87 -0.43 12.10
C GLY A 4 -0.89 -0.03 13.21
N VAL A 5 0.15 0.74 12.88
CA VAL A 5 1.10 1.29 13.87
C VAL A 5 0.46 2.36 14.76
N LEU A 6 -0.51 3.11 14.24
CA LEU A 6 -1.33 4.00 15.07
C LEU A 6 -2.20 3.20 16.05
N GLY A 7 -2.85 2.13 15.55
CA GLY A 7 -3.68 1.24 16.35
C GLY A 7 -2.92 0.53 17.48
N THR A 8 -1.69 0.05 17.22
CA THR A 8 -0.85 -0.58 18.25
C THR A 8 -0.52 0.40 19.37
N ARG A 9 -0.12 1.62 19.03
CA ARG A 9 0.20 2.66 20.01
C ARG A 9 -1.02 3.00 20.86
N PHE A 10 -2.19 3.14 20.23
CA PHE A 10 -3.43 3.41 20.94
C PHE A 10 -3.83 2.26 21.88
N GLY A 11 -3.69 1.01 21.44
CA GLY A 11 -3.94 -0.18 22.25
C GLY A 11 -3.00 -0.26 23.47
N LEU A 12 -1.71 0.02 23.28
CA LEU A 12 -0.74 0.06 24.38
C LEU A 12 -1.05 1.18 25.38
N ILE A 13 -1.45 2.37 24.92
CA ILE A 13 -1.84 3.47 25.82
C ILE A 13 -3.03 3.06 26.70
N GLN A 14 -4.04 2.37 26.13
CA GLN A 14 -5.16 1.85 26.91
C GLN A 14 -4.73 0.74 27.88
N ALA A 15 -3.85 -0.16 27.45
CA ALA A 15 -3.32 -1.24 28.29
C ALA A 15 -2.65 -0.68 29.55
N PHE A 16 -1.74 0.29 29.38
CA PHE A 16 -1.02 0.90 30.50
C PHE A 16 -1.93 1.77 31.40
N LYS A 17 -2.96 2.42 30.85
CA LYS A 17 -3.98 3.11 31.66
C LYS A 17 -4.77 2.14 32.53
N GLY A 18 -5.17 0.98 31.99
CA GLY A 18 -5.90 -0.05 32.72
C GLY A 18 -5.07 -0.69 33.84
N VAL A 19 -3.78 -0.89 33.61
CA VAL A 19 -2.83 -1.40 34.61
C VAL A 19 -2.72 -0.46 35.82
N GLY A 20 -2.71 0.86 35.60
CA GLY A 20 -2.64 1.85 36.69
C GLY A 20 -3.84 1.83 37.64
N ALA A 21 -5.00 1.33 37.19
CA ALA A 21 -6.23 1.23 37.98
C ALA A 21 -6.52 -0.20 38.49
N ALA A 22 -5.74 -1.20 38.07
CA ALA A 22 -5.98 -2.60 38.40
C ALA A 22 -5.25 -3.07 39.67
N SER A 23 -5.86 -4.01 40.40
CA SER A 23 -5.23 -4.72 41.52
C SER A 23 -4.02 -5.52 41.06
N ASP A 24 -3.03 -5.73 41.93
CA ASP A 24 -1.77 -6.37 41.55
C ASP A 24 -1.95 -7.76 40.92
N ALA A 25 -2.96 -8.52 41.35
CA ALA A 25 -3.31 -9.82 40.78
C ALA A 25 -3.89 -9.74 39.35
N MET A 26 -4.51 -8.62 38.97
CA MET A 26 -5.14 -8.44 37.66
C MET A 26 -4.30 -7.64 36.65
N ARG A 27 -3.23 -6.96 37.10
CA ARG A 27 -2.39 -6.12 36.23
C ARG A 27 -1.78 -6.89 35.05
N GLN A 28 -1.33 -8.12 35.28
CA GLN A 28 -0.73 -8.93 34.22
C GLN A 28 -1.76 -9.31 33.15
N GLU A 29 -2.97 -9.70 33.55
CA GLU A 29 -4.04 -10.07 32.62
C GLU A 29 -4.49 -8.88 31.77
N VAL A 30 -4.73 -7.72 32.40
CA VAL A 30 -5.16 -6.50 31.69
C VAL A 30 -4.08 -6.03 30.70
N LEU A 31 -2.80 -6.10 31.09
CA LEU A 31 -1.70 -5.76 30.20
C LEU A 31 -1.61 -6.71 29.01
N ALA A 32 -1.71 -8.03 29.25
CA ALA A 32 -1.64 -9.05 28.21
C ALA A 32 -2.75 -8.89 27.17
N GLN A 33 -3.99 -8.61 27.61
CA GLN A 33 -5.11 -8.33 26.72
C GLN A 33 -4.86 -7.09 25.85
N GLY A 34 -4.35 -6.00 26.44
CA GLY A 34 -4.07 -4.78 25.70
C GLY A 34 -2.93 -4.94 24.68
N ILE A 35 -1.90 -5.72 24.99
CA ILE A 35 -0.83 -6.07 24.04
C ILE A 35 -1.38 -6.94 22.89
N SER A 36 -2.21 -7.93 23.21
CA SER A 36 -2.85 -8.79 22.21
C SER A 36 -3.67 -7.97 21.20
N MET A 37 -4.48 -7.04 21.71
CA MET A 37 -5.24 -6.11 20.85
C MET A 37 -4.31 -5.23 20.00
N ALA A 38 -3.23 -4.70 20.58
CA ALA A 38 -2.25 -3.95 19.82
C ALA A 38 -1.67 -4.78 18.66
N MET A 39 -1.24 -6.02 18.92
CA MET A 39 -0.69 -6.91 17.88
C MET A 39 -1.70 -7.23 16.78
N MET A 40 -2.98 -7.45 17.12
CA MET A 40 -4.04 -7.72 16.14
C MET A 40 -4.25 -6.55 15.15
N THR A 41 -4.16 -5.30 15.61
CA THR A 41 -4.29 -4.14 14.70
C THR A 41 -3.16 -4.06 13.67
N THR A 42 -1.96 -4.57 13.98
CA THR A 42 -0.86 -4.69 13.01
C THR A 42 -1.16 -5.76 11.98
N ALA A 43 -1.62 -6.93 12.42
CA ALA A 43 -1.97 -8.03 11.53
C ALA A 43 -3.03 -7.59 10.52
N PHE A 44 -4.08 -6.91 10.97
CA PHE A 44 -5.10 -6.33 10.09
C PHE A 44 -4.51 -5.30 9.11
N GLY A 45 -3.62 -4.44 9.59
CA GLY A 45 -2.92 -3.46 8.77
C GLY A 45 -2.07 -4.08 7.65
N LEU A 46 -1.55 -5.29 7.85
CA LEU A 46 -0.83 -6.06 6.84
C LEU A 46 -1.77 -6.78 5.88
N ILE A 47 -2.86 -7.36 6.39
CA ILE A 47 -3.89 -8.02 5.57
C ILE A 47 -4.47 -7.07 4.53
N VAL A 48 -4.66 -5.80 4.86
CA VAL A 48 -5.14 -4.78 3.89
C VAL A 48 -4.02 -4.27 2.98
N ALA A 49 -2.78 -4.18 3.48
CA ALA A 49 -1.66 -3.63 2.70
C ALA A 49 -1.24 -4.54 1.54
N ILE A 50 -1.20 -5.86 1.76
CA ILE A 50 -0.73 -6.82 0.75
C ILE A 50 -1.60 -6.80 -0.53
N PRO A 51 -2.94 -6.93 -0.45
CA PRO A 51 -3.80 -6.87 -1.63
C PRO A 51 -3.77 -5.50 -2.31
N CYS A 52 -3.65 -4.41 -1.53
CA CYS A 52 -3.61 -3.06 -2.07
C CYS A 52 -2.35 -2.85 -2.93
N ILE A 53 -1.19 -3.32 -2.46
CA ILE A 53 0.07 -3.27 -3.23
C ILE A 53 -0.02 -4.19 -4.46
N ALA A 54 -0.59 -5.39 -4.34
CA ALA A 54 -0.80 -6.26 -5.49
C ALA A 54 -1.68 -5.59 -6.56
N GLY A 55 -2.80 -4.97 -6.14
CA GLY A 55 -3.68 -4.20 -7.03
C GLY A 55 -2.98 -3.01 -7.68
N TYR A 56 -2.15 -2.28 -6.93
CA TYR A 56 -1.32 -1.20 -7.46
C TYR A 56 -0.40 -1.70 -8.58
N TYR A 57 0.33 -2.80 -8.38
CA TYR A 57 1.20 -3.35 -9.42
C TYR A 57 0.42 -3.81 -10.66
N MET A 58 -0.75 -4.42 -10.49
CA MET A 58 -1.59 -4.81 -11.61
C MET A 58 -2.04 -3.61 -12.46
N LEU A 59 -2.42 -2.50 -11.81
CA LEU A 59 -2.84 -1.30 -12.52
C LEU A 59 -1.66 -0.56 -13.16
N ASN A 60 -0.53 -0.50 -12.44
CA ASN A 60 0.68 0.16 -12.91
C ASN A 60 1.23 -0.55 -14.16
N ASN A 61 1.34 -1.89 -14.14
CA ASN A 61 1.76 -2.67 -15.30
C ASN A 61 0.84 -2.47 -16.52
N ARG A 62 -0.47 -2.31 -16.31
CA ARG A 62 -1.41 -2.01 -17.41
C ARG A 62 -1.22 -0.59 -17.94
N GLY A 63 -0.86 0.36 -17.07
CA GLY A 63 -0.51 1.72 -17.45
C GLY A 63 0.73 1.74 -18.34
N ASP A 64 1.80 1.07 -17.91
CA ASP A 64 3.05 0.97 -18.69
C ASP A 64 2.81 0.33 -20.05
N PHE A 65 2.05 -0.76 -20.10
CA PHE A 65 1.68 -1.40 -21.37
C PHE A 65 0.91 -0.48 -22.34
N LEU A 66 0.07 0.42 -21.81
CA LEU A 66 -0.65 1.40 -22.64
C LEU A 66 0.29 2.49 -23.14
N ILE A 67 1.25 2.93 -22.31
CA ILE A 67 2.27 3.91 -22.69
C ILE A 67 3.16 3.34 -23.79
N ASP A 68 3.62 2.09 -23.64
CA ASP A 68 4.46 1.41 -24.62
C ASP A 68 3.77 1.31 -25.99
N GLN A 69 2.48 0.94 -26.00
CA GLN A 69 1.70 0.90 -27.25
C GLN A 69 1.53 2.29 -27.88
N LEU A 70 1.33 3.32 -27.07
CA LEU A 70 1.24 4.69 -27.55
C LEU A 70 2.56 5.13 -28.20
N GLU A 71 3.68 4.79 -27.59
CA GLU A 71 5.01 5.10 -28.10
C GLU A 71 5.29 4.36 -29.42
N GLU A 72 4.94 3.07 -29.51
CA GLU A 72 5.05 2.28 -30.74
C GLU A 72 4.22 2.90 -31.89
N LYS A 73 2.96 3.27 -31.62
CA LYS A 73 2.11 3.90 -32.64
C LYS A 73 2.60 5.28 -33.04
N ALA A 74 3.11 6.08 -32.10
CA ALA A 74 3.66 7.40 -32.38
C ALA A 74 4.92 7.31 -33.25
N LEU A 75 5.84 6.38 -32.95
CA LEU A 75 7.03 6.12 -33.74
C LEU A 75 6.69 5.59 -35.14
N GLY A 76 5.69 4.69 -35.23
CA GLY A 76 5.18 4.21 -36.52
C GLY A 76 4.68 5.36 -37.39
N LEU A 77 3.85 6.24 -36.83
CA LEU A 77 3.33 7.41 -37.53
C LEU A 77 4.46 8.38 -37.95
N TYR A 78 5.42 8.65 -37.06
CA TYR A 78 6.57 9.50 -37.34
C TYR A 78 7.41 8.95 -38.51
N ASN A 79 7.66 7.64 -38.52
CA ASN A 79 8.40 6.98 -39.58
C ASN A 79 7.63 7.07 -40.92
N THR A 80 6.32 6.80 -40.93
CA THR A 80 5.49 6.92 -42.13
C THR A 80 5.46 8.36 -42.67
N LEU A 81 5.30 9.37 -41.81
CA LEU A 81 5.34 10.78 -42.20
C LEU A 81 6.71 11.18 -42.76
N THR A 82 7.79 10.67 -42.17
CA THR A 82 9.16 10.93 -42.62
C THR A 82 9.41 10.30 -44.00
N ILE A 83 8.94 9.07 -44.24
CA ILE A 83 9.05 8.38 -45.53
C ILE A 83 8.26 9.14 -46.60
N MET A 84 7.02 9.56 -46.31
CA MET A 84 6.21 10.35 -47.26
C MET A 84 6.84 11.72 -47.56
N LYS A 85 7.45 12.38 -46.57
CA LYS A 85 8.20 13.62 -46.80
C LYS A 85 9.40 13.38 -47.74
N ARG A 86 10.05 12.22 -47.64
CA ARG A 86 11.18 11.84 -48.50
C ARG A 86 10.74 11.50 -49.93
N GLU A 87 9.58 10.89 -50.12
CA GLU A 87 9.00 10.62 -51.45
C GLU A 87 8.48 11.88 -52.15
N LYS A 88 8.02 12.90 -51.40
CA LYS A 88 7.51 14.15 -51.97
C LYS A 88 8.56 15.17 -52.41
N GLY A 89 9.85 14.81 -52.40
CA GLY A 89 10.90 15.55 -53.09
C GLY A 89 10.93 17.06 -52.84
N ILE A 90 11.37 17.46 -51.65
CA ILE A 90 12.24 18.63 -51.47
C ILE A 90 13.49 18.14 -50.75
#